data_AF-A0A0W0W0Z2-F1
#
_entry.id   AF-A0A0W0W0Z2-F1
#
_cell.length_a   1.000
_cell.length_b   1.000
_cell.length_c   1.000
_cell.angle_alpha   90.00
_cell.angle_beta   90.00
_cell.angle_gamma   90.00
#
_symmetry.space_group_name_H-M   'P 1'
#
loop_
_entity.id
_entity.type
_entity.pdbx_description
1 polymer ?
#
loop_
_entity_poly.entity_id
_entity_poly.type
_entity_poly.pdbx_seq_one_letter_code
_entity_poly.pdbx_strand_id
1 'polypeptide(L)'
;MADESDNSQPGIKEVSESLRKEWMLEDLNDPAKLLERVYLLWAHWSDFHLYIVTPSIDPITPPLIVKPEQLGSEGEQEFVYDIHDHGHKLSTSKSADMFSAGMSMCKLYYTIEKMISMLVDRLKSGGIDPETEVQVAFHGHELAQRKAFESIINLSYNVVVTNFNPGVWGERYLETVKRLADKGYGYPPEAPRDSYKQHHGAAPAIKR
;
A
#
# COMPACT_ATOMS: atom_id res chain seq x y z
N MET A 1 59.49 23.10 -34.59
CA MET A 1 58.80 21.81 -34.47
C MET A 1 58.65 21.57 -32.98
N ALA A 2 57.63 22.18 -32.39
CA ALA A 2 56.26 21.68 -32.23
C ALA A 2 56.19 20.79 -30.97
N ASP A 3 55.64 21.39 -29.92
CA ASP A 3 55.31 20.82 -28.62
C ASP A 3 54.60 19.47 -28.75
N GLU A 4 55.09 18.47 -28.02
CA GLU A 4 54.25 17.34 -27.62
C GLU A 4 53.42 17.81 -26.42
N SER A 5 52.21 18.27 -26.73
CA SER A 5 51.18 18.48 -25.72
C SER A 5 50.81 17.13 -25.11
N ASP A 6 51.22 16.95 -23.85
CA ASP A 6 50.71 15.91 -22.96
C ASP A 6 49.19 16.06 -22.85
N ASN A 7 48.48 15.28 -23.66
CA ASN A 7 47.03 15.23 -23.70
C ASN A 7 46.53 14.18 -22.70
N SER A 8 46.97 14.30 -21.44
CA SER A 8 46.43 13.54 -20.34
C SER A 8 45.07 14.11 -19.97
N GLN A 9 44.01 13.57 -20.59
CA GLN A 9 42.65 13.69 -20.05
C GLN A 9 42.71 13.30 -18.57
N PRO A 10 42.15 14.08 -17.63
CA PRO A 10 42.20 13.72 -16.22
C PRO A 10 41.38 12.44 -16.04
N GLY A 11 42.10 11.33 -15.92
CA GLY A 11 41.55 10.05 -15.54
C GLY A 11 40.76 10.21 -14.25
N ILE A 12 39.66 9.46 -14.17
CA ILE A 12 38.79 9.34 -13.00
C ILE A 12 39.70 9.19 -11.77
N LYS A 13 39.88 10.28 -11.00
CA LYS A 13 40.72 10.28 -9.81
C LYS A 13 40.20 9.17 -8.90
N GLU A 14 41.10 8.30 -8.45
CA GLU A 14 40.80 7.35 -7.38
C GLU A 14 40.31 8.15 -6.16
N VAL A 15 38.99 8.20 -5.99
CA VAL A 15 38.37 8.83 -4.84
C VAL A 15 38.84 8.04 -3.61
N SER A 16 39.62 8.68 -2.75
CA SER A 16 40.12 8.05 -1.53
C SER A 16 38.95 7.61 -0.65
N GLU A 17 39.12 6.53 0.11
CA GLU A 17 38.06 6.05 1.02
C GLU A 17 37.62 7.10 2.04
N SER A 18 38.52 8.02 2.42
CA SER A 18 38.22 9.12 3.32
C SER A 18 37.23 10.10 2.68
N LEU A 19 37.42 10.46 1.41
CA LEU A 19 36.55 11.38 0.69
C LEU A 19 35.17 10.74 0.42
N ARG A 20 35.14 9.43 0.13
CA ARG A 20 33.87 8.68 0.05
C ARG A 20 33.10 8.68 1.38
N LYS A 21 33.80 8.47 2.51
CA LYS A 21 33.18 8.51 3.85
C LYS A 21 32.66 9.91 4.18
N GLU A 22 33.39 10.96 3.82
CA GLU A 22 32.98 12.34 4.06
C GLU A 22 31.73 12.71 3.25
N TRP A 23 31.70 12.39 1.95
CA TRP A 23 30.50 12.58 1.13
C TRP A 23 29.31 11.75 1.62
N MET A 24 29.55 10.53 2.09
CA MET A 24 28.51 9.70 2.70
C MET A 24 27.99 10.35 3.99
N LEU A 25 28.84 10.93 4.83
CA LEU A 25 28.44 11.62 6.05
C LEU A 25 27.65 12.90 5.76
N GLU A 26 28.06 13.69 4.76
CA GLU A 26 27.31 14.85 4.29
C GLU A 26 25.92 14.44 3.76
N ASP A 27 25.84 13.38 2.95
CA ASP A 27 24.59 12.83 2.45
C ASP A 27 23.72 12.19 3.56
N LEU A 28 24.34 11.64 4.60
CA LEU A 28 23.65 11.09 5.77
C LEU A 28 23.07 12.19 6.67
N ASN A 29 23.74 13.34 6.76
CA ASN A 29 23.36 14.46 7.62
C ASN A 29 22.42 15.48 6.97
N ASP A 30 22.05 15.31 5.69
CA ASP A 30 21.07 16.16 5.00
C ASP A 30 19.65 15.92 5.56
N PRO A 31 19.04 16.90 6.27
CA PRO A 31 17.72 16.74 6.87
C PRO A 31 16.60 16.44 5.86
N ALA A 32 16.71 16.93 4.63
CA ALA A 32 15.70 16.69 3.60
C ALA A 32 15.70 15.21 3.18
N LYS A 33 16.89 14.63 2.99
CA LYS A 33 17.06 13.21 2.65
C LYS A 33 16.68 12.28 3.80
N LEU A 34 16.84 12.72 5.04
CA LEU A 34 16.37 11.94 6.19
C LEU A 34 14.85 11.74 6.17
N LEU A 35 14.07 12.77 5.83
CA LEU A 35 12.62 12.65 5.70
C LEU A 35 12.23 11.64 4.60
N GLU A 36 12.88 11.72 3.44
CA GLU A 36 12.65 10.79 2.33
C GLU A 36 12.99 9.34 2.71
N ARG A 37 14.10 9.13 3.43
CA ARG A 37 14.50 7.80 3.91
C ARG A 37 13.52 7.23 4.94
N VAL A 38 13.02 8.06 5.87
CA VAL A 38 11.99 7.64 6.83
C VAL A 38 10.70 7.28 6.09
N TYR A 39 10.31 8.07 5.09
CA TYR A 39 9.14 7.76 4.26
C TYR A 39 9.31 6.43 3.50
N LEU A 40 10.48 6.19 2.90
CA LEU A 40 10.79 4.91 2.24
C LEU A 40 10.81 3.73 3.21
N LEU A 41 11.38 3.92 4.40
CA LEU A 41 11.38 2.90 5.45
C LEU A 41 9.94 2.60 5.91
N TRP A 42 9.11 3.63 6.05
CA TRP A 42 7.69 3.46 6.35
C TRP A 42 6.95 2.74 5.22
N ALA A 43 7.30 2.97 3.94
CA ALA A 43 6.75 2.19 2.83
C ALA A 43 7.14 0.70 2.89
N HIS A 44 8.36 0.38 3.34
CA HIS A 44 8.79 -1.00 3.57
C HIS A 44 7.95 -1.67 4.65
N TRP A 45 7.63 -0.93 5.72
CA TRP A 45 6.87 -1.41 6.87
C TRP A 45 5.41 -0.98 6.83
N SER A 46 4.91 -0.68 5.63
CA SER A 46 3.64 0.03 5.46
C SER A 46 2.51 -0.65 6.21
N ASP A 47 1.75 0.17 6.91
CA ASP A 47 0.54 -0.17 7.63
C ASP A 47 -0.66 0.56 7.02
N PHE A 48 -1.85 0.05 7.32
CA PHE A 48 -3.11 0.67 6.95
C PHE A 48 -4.17 0.41 8.01
N HIS A 49 -4.96 1.44 8.31
CA HIS A 49 -6.09 1.35 9.24
C HIS A 49 -7.31 2.01 8.61
N LEU A 50 -8.44 1.30 8.70
CA LEU A 50 -9.75 1.75 8.28
C LEU A 50 -10.62 1.90 9.53
N TYR A 51 -11.01 3.13 9.83
CA TYR A 51 -11.93 3.46 10.92
C TYR A 51 -13.31 3.70 10.35
N ILE A 52 -14.32 3.07 10.93
CA ILE A 52 -15.73 3.32 10.62
C ILE A 52 -16.22 4.33 11.66
N VAL A 53 -16.45 5.56 11.22
CA VAL A 53 -16.88 6.67 12.07
C VAL A 53 -18.40 6.65 12.21
N THR A 54 -19.10 6.51 11.09
CA THR A 54 -20.56 6.41 11.01
C THR A 54 -20.91 5.30 10.01
N PRO A 55 -21.75 4.32 10.35
CA PRO A 55 -22.50 4.16 11.60
C PRO A 55 -21.61 3.75 12.79
N SER A 56 -22.11 3.97 14.01
CA SER A 56 -21.42 3.52 15.23
C SER A 56 -21.44 2.00 15.31
N ILE A 57 -20.26 1.40 15.48
CA ILE A 57 -20.07 -0.05 15.61
C ILE A 57 -19.41 -0.32 16.95
N ASP A 58 -19.91 -1.30 17.68
CA ASP A 58 -19.36 -1.65 18.98
C ASP A 58 -17.90 -2.16 18.87
N PRO A 59 -17.02 -1.74 19.79
CA PRO A 59 -15.64 -2.19 19.81
C PRO A 59 -15.53 -3.66 20.22
N ILE A 60 -14.67 -4.42 19.53
CA ILE A 60 -14.30 -5.79 19.88
C ILE A 60 -12.93 -5.75 20.58
N THR A 61 -12.87 -6.27 21.81
CA THR A 61 -11.64 -6.33 22.61
C THR A 61 -11.53 -7.69 23.33
N PRO A 62 -10.43 -8.46 23.15
CA PRO A 62 -9.30 -8.19 22.23
C PRO A 62 -9.72 -8.27 20.75
N PRO A 63 -8.95 -7.67 19.82
CA PRO A 63 -9.29 -7.72 18.41
C PRO A 63 -9.31 -9.16 17.87
N LEU A 64 -10.23 -9.45 16.97
CA LEU A 64 -10.25 -10.68 16.21
C LEU A 64 -9.15 -10.64 15.15
N ILE A 65 -8.30 -11.66 15.11
CA ILE A 65 -7.27 -11.79 14.07
C ILE A 65 -7.85 -12.61 12.92
N VAL A 66 -8.18 -11.95 11.82
CA VAL A 66 -8.65 -12.57 10.59
C VAL A 66 -7.44 -13.01 9.78
N LYS A 67 -7.28 -14.33 9.64
CA LYS A 67 -6.21 -14.97 8.87
C LYS A 67 -6.57 -15.05 7.38
N PRO A 68 -5.59 -15.24 6.48
CA PRO A 68 -5.85 -15.62 5.10
C PRO A 68 -6.70 -16.87 5.02
N GLU A 69 -7.77 -16.84 4.22
CA GLU A 69 -8.66 -17.99 4.04
C GLU A 69 -8.09 -18.99 3.04
N GLN A 70 -8.54 -20.24 3.10
CA GLN A 70 -8.18 -21.26 2.13
C GLN A 70 -8.99 -21.08 0.84
N LEU A 71 -8.28 -21.09 -0.29
CA LEU A 71 -8.84 -21.08 -1.63
C LEU A 71 -9.08 -22.52 -2.09
N GLY A 72 -10.36 -22.89 -2.17
CA GLY A 72 -10.80 -24.19 -2.66
C GLY A 72 -10.28 -25.37 -1.84
N SER A 73 -10.22 -26.55 -2.46
CA SER A 73 -9.88 -27.82 -1.81
C SER A 73 -8.39 -28.17 -1.80
N GLU A 74 -7.54 -27.39 -2.48
CA GLU A 74 -6.11 -27.68 -2.64
C GLU A 74 -5.20 -27.05 -1.57
N GLY A 75 -5.80 -26.33 -0.60
CA GLY A 75 -5.08 -25.79 0.55
C GLY A 75 -4.24 -24.55 0.27
N GLU A 76 -4.34 -23.96 -0.93
CA GLU A 76 -3.83 -22.62 -1.19
C GLU A 76 -4.52 -21.59 -0.32
N GLN A 77 -3.85 -20.48 -0.02
CA GLN A 77 -4.39 -19.42 0.82
C GLN A 77 -4.48 -18.12 0.03
N GLU A 78 -5.40 -17.25 0.43
CA GLU A 78 -5.47 -15.88 -0.06
C GLU A 78 -4.12 -15.17 0.11
N PHE A 79 -3.76 -14.35 -0.87
CA PHE A 79 -2.50 -13.59 -0.82
C PHE A 79 -2.68 -12.27 -0.08
N VAL A 80 -2.95 -12.36 1.22
CA VAL A 80 -3.21 -11.23 2.12
C VAL A 80 -2.38 -11.34 3.41
N TYR A 81 -2.25 -10.23 4.14
CA TYR A 81 -1.76 -10.22 5.52
C TYR A 81 -2.91 -10.47 6.50
N ASP A 82 -2.55 -10.73 7.76
CA ASP A 82 -3.51 -10.79 8.85
C ASP A 82 -4.19 -9.42 9.04
N ILE A 83 -5.50 -9.44 9.26
CA ILE A 83 -6.30 -8.24 9.56
C ILE A 83 -6.71 -8.32 11.03
N HIS A 84 -6.49 -7.24 11.77
CA HIS A 84 -6.93 -7.09 13.15
C HIS A 84 -8.24 -6.31 13.17
N ASP A 85 -9.32 -7.00 13.53
CA ASP A 85 -10.67 -6.46 13.58
C ASP A 85 -11.08 -6.09 15.01
N HIS A 86 -11.27 -4.80 15.24
CA HIS A 86 -11.71 -4.22 16.50
C HIS A 86 -13.20 -3.84 16.48
N GLY A 87 -14.00 -4.37 15.55
CA GLY A 87 -15.30 -3.80 15.24
C GLY A 87 -15.07 -2.50 14.47
N HIS A 88 -15.37 -1.34 15.05
CA HIS A 88 -15.17 -0.01 14.44
C HIS A 88 -13.82 0.31 13.75
N LYS A 89 -12.77 -0.52 13.91
CA LYS A 89 -11.48 -0.35 13.23
C LYS A 89 -10.96 -1.68 12.67
N LEU A 90 -10.58 -1.68 11.39
CA LEU A 90 -9.78 -2.73 10.76
C LEU A 90 -8.33 -2.25 10.59
N SER A 91 -7.35 -3.09 10.89
CA SER A 91 -5.93 -2.71 10.76
C SER A 91 -5.05 -3.85 10.26
N THR A 92 -4.03 -3.50 9.48
CA THR A 92 -3.04 -4.46 8.96
C THR A 92 -1.70 -3.78 8.71
N SER A 93 -0.64 -4.57 8.49
CA SER A 93 0.67 -4.07 8.08
C SER A 93 1.48 -5.15 7.36
N LYS A 94 2.57 -4.73 6.73
CA LYS A 94 3.59 -5.61 6.12
C LYS A 94 4.48 -6.31 7.17
N SER A 95 4.09 -6.37 8.43
CA SER A 95 4.95 -6.88 9.52
C SER A 95 5.51 -8.29 9.28
N ALA A 96 4.76 -9.16 8.59
CA ALA A 96 5.17 -10.53 8.28
C ALA A 96 6.41 -10.62 7.37
N ASP A 97 6.61 -9.62 6.49
CA ASP A 97 7.69 -9.57 5.51
C ASP A 97 8.34 -8.18 5.43
N MET A 98 8.29 -7.42 6.53
CA MET A 98 8.70 -6.00 6.58
C MET A 98 10.17 -5.76 6.20
N PHE A 99 11.02 -6.78 6.34
CA PHE A 99 12.44 -6.73 5.95
C PHE A 99 12.75 -7.34 4.58
N SER A 100 11.77 -7.93 3.90
CA SER A 100 11.95 -8.63 2.61
C SER A 100 11.05 -8.11 1.49
N ALA A 101 9.87 -7.57 1.79
CA ALA A 101 8.93 -7.05 0.78
C ALA A 101 9.45 -5.78 0.09
N GLY A 102 10.31 -5.01 0.76
CA GLY A 102 10.83 -3.74 0.24
C GLY A 102 9.70 -2.81 -0.19
N MET A 103 9.77 -2.27 -1.41
CA MET A 103 8.75 -1.38 -1.97
C MET A 103 7.51 -2.09 -2.52
N SER A 104 7.45 -3.44 -2.50
CA SER A 104 6.28 -4.17 -2.99
C SER A 104 5.06 -3.88 -2.11
N MET A 105 3.96 -3.45 -2.75
CA MET A 105 2.68 -3.17 -2.08
C MET A 105 1.59 -4.17 -2.45
N CYS A 106 1.86 -5.11 -3.37
CA CYS A 106 0.85 -5.99 -3.96
C CYS A 106 0.02 -6.74 -2.89
N LYS A 107 0.68 -7.46 -1.98
CA LYS A 107 0.02 -8.18 -0.89
C LYS A 107 -0.75 -7.25 0.06
N LEU A 108 -0.23 -6.05 0.32
CA LEU A 108 -0.91 -5.05 1.15
C LEU A 108 -2.16 -4.51 0.45
N TYR A 109 -2.08 -4.25 -0.87
CA TYR A 109 -3.21 -3.80 -1.67
C TYR A 109 -4.32 -4.84 -1.71
N TYR A 110 -4.01 -6.12 -1.86
CA TYR A 110 -5.00 -7.21 -1.73
C TYR A 110 -5.59 -7.31 -0.33
N THR A 111 -4.79 -7.07 0.71
CA THR A 111 -5.30 -7.02 2.09
C THR A 111 -6.27 -5.85 2.27
N ILE A 112 -5.99 -4.67 1.69
CA ILE A 112 -6.89 -3.52 1.71
C ILE A 112 -8.21 -3.83 0.98
N GLU A 113 -8.16 -4.50 -0.18
CA GLU A 113 -9.38 -4.94 -0.89
C GLU A 113 -10.21 -5.91 -0.02
N LYS A 114 -9.56 -6.85 0.67
CA LYS A 114 -10.24 -7.73 1.64
C LYS A 114 -10.86 -6.92 2.80
N MET A 115 -10.14 -5.94 3.36
CA MET A 115 -10.66 -5.06 4.41
C MET A 115 -11.90 -4.28 3.94
N ILE A 116 -11.93 -3.85 2.69
CA ILE A 116 -13.08 -3.15 2.09
C ILE A 116 -14.26 -4.12 1.84
N SER A 117 -13.99 -5.36 1.42
CA SER A 117 -15.01 -6.41 1.37
C SER A 117 -15.65 -6.62 2.75
N MET A 118 -14.83 -6.74 3.80
CA MET A 118 -15.29 -6.88 5.18
C MET A 118 -16.11 -5.67 5.65
N LEU A 119 -15.75 -4.45 5.25
CA LEU A 119 -16.56 -3.25 5.50
C LEU A 119 -17.95 -3.41 4.87
N VAL A 120 -18.01 -3.74 3.57
CA VAL A 120 -19.28 -3.88 2.84
C VAL A 120 -20.16 -4.99 3.45
N ASP A 121 -19.58 -6.13 3.79
CA ASP A 121 -20.32 -7.24 4.42
C ASP A 121 -20.88 -6.85 5.79
N ARG A 122 -20.15 -6.01 6.53
CA ARG A 122 -20.64 -5.45 7.80
C ARG A 122 -21.77 -4.45 7.60
N LEU A 123 -21.67 -3.57 6.62
CA LEU A 123 -22.75 -2.62 6.31
C LEU A 123 -24.02 -3.35 5.87
N LYS A 124 -23.87 -4.38 5.02
CA LYS A 124 -24.97 -5.27 4.60
C LYS A 124 -25.62 -5.97 5.79
N SER A 125 -24.84 -6.62 6.66
CA SER A 125 -25.38 -7.34 7.82
C SER A 125 -25.95 -6.41 8.89
N GLY A 126 -25.46 -5.17 8.97
CA GLY A 126 -26.03 -4.10 9.79
C GLY A 126 -27.32 -3.49 9.25
N GLY A 127 -27.78 -3.90 8.06
CA GLY A 127 -28.99 -3.36 7.44
C GLY A 127 -28.84 -1.92 6.95
N ILE A 128 -27.62 -1.48 6.65
CA ILE A 128 -27.35 -0.15 6.09
C ILE A 128 -27.69 -0.17 4.60
N ASP A 129 -28.59 0.72 4.20
CA ASP A 129 -28.95 0.92 2.80
C ASP A 129 -27.77 1.54 2.04
N PRO A 130 -27.48 1.11 0.79
CA PRO A 130 -26.36 1.63 -0.01
C PRO A 130 -26.34 3.15 -0.18
N GLU A 131 -27.49 3.84 -0.15
CA GLU A 131 -27.56 5.30 -0.29
C GLU A 131 -27.22 6.04 1.02
N THR A 132 -27.26 5.34 2.16
CA THR A 132 -26.95 5.91 3.47
C THR A 132 -25.48 6.31 3.52
N GLU A 133 -25.21 7.57 3.90
CA GLU A 133 -23.83 8.04 4.05
C GLU A 133 -23.11 7.27 5.17
N VAL A 134 -22.02 6.60 4.79
CA VAL A 134 -21.10 5.90 5.68
C VAL A 134 -19.81 6.70 5.73
N GLN A 135 -19.44 7.20 6.91
CA GLN A 135 -18.21 7.95 7.09
C GLN A 135 -17.09 7.05 7.57
N VAL A 136 -15.97 7.07 6.87
CA VAL A 136 -14.75 6.36 7.25
C VAL A 136 -13.57 7.32 7.39
N ALA A 137 -12.55 6.90 8.13
CA ALA A 137 -11.28 7.59 8.25
C ALA A 137 -10.12 6.61 8.02
N PHE A 138 -9.03 7.11 7.46
CA PHE A 138 -7.83 6.34 7.16
C PHE A 138 -6.67 6.70 8.10
N HIS A 139 -5.79 5.74 8.31
CA HIS A 139 -4.45 5.97 8.88
C HIS A 139 -3.44 5.01 8.24
N GLY A 140 -2.15 5.27 8.45
CA GLY A 140 -1.05 4.48 7.88
C GLY A 140 -0.38 5.20 6.70
N HIS A 141 0.40 4.46 5.94
CA HIS A 141 1.24 5.02 4.88
C HIS A 141 0.42 5.60 3.71
N GLU A 142 0.89 6.69 3.10
CA GLU A 142 0.16 7.41 2.05
C GLU A 142 -0.22 6.51 0.85
N LEU A 143 0.69 5.65 0.39
CA LEU A 143 0.41 4.72 -0.72
C LEU A 143 -0.73 3.75 -0.41
N ALA A 144 -0.84 3.31 0.85
CA ALA A 144 -1.93 2.43 1.28
C ALA A 144 -3.27 3.19 1.30
N GLN A 145 -3.27 4.43 1.80
CA GLN A 145 -4.45 5.30 1.81
C GLN A 145 -4.92 5.64 0.39
N ARG A 146 -4.00 5.90 -0.54
CA ARG A 146 -4.30 6.11 -1.97
C ARG A 146 -5.01 4.90 -2.59
N LYS A 147 -4.53 3.69 -2.31
CA LYS A 147 -5.17 2.45 -2.78
C LYS A 147 -6.56 2.25 -2.15
N ALA A 148 -6.69 2.49 -0.85
CA ALA A 148 -7.97 2.38 -0.17
C ALA A 148 -8.99 3.40 -0.69
N PHE A 149 -8.57 4.66 -0.88
CA PHE A 149 -9.41 5.72 -1.44
C PHE A 149 -9.92 5.33 -2.84
N GLU A 150 -9.02 4.88 -3.71
CA GLU A 150 -9.35 4.39 -5.05
C GLU A 150 -10.38 3.26 -5.03
N SER A 151 -10.28 2.36 -4.05
CA SER A 151 -11.20 1.23 -3.95
C SER A 151 -12.57 1.67 -3.40
N ILE A 152 -12.59 2.60 -2.43
CA ILE A 152 -13.81 3.14 -1.84
C ILE A 152 -14.65 3.93 -2.84
N ILE A 153 -14.04 4.77 -3.68
CA ILE A 153 -14.79 5.57 -4.67
C ILE A 153 -15.42 4.72 -5.79
N ASN A 154 -15.08 3.43 -5.87
CA ASN A 154 -15.65 2.46 -6.82
C ASN A 154 -16.64 1.49 -6.14
N LEU A 155 -17.08 1.77 -4.91
CA LEU A 155 -18.14 1.02 -4.24
C LEU A 155 -19.52 1.49 -4.71
N SER A 156 -20.49 0.58 -4.65
CA SER A 156 -21.91 0.90 -4.79
C SER A 156 -22.53 1.54 -3.54
N TYR A 157 -21.87 1.42 -2.39
CA TYR A 157 -22.26 2.10 -1.15
C TYR A 157 -21.77 3.55 -1.13
N ASN A 158 -22.57 4.46 -0.58
CA ASN A 158 -22.24 5.87 -0.34
C ASN A 158 -21.24 6.02 0.82
N VAL A 159 -20.00 5.61 0.59
CA VAL A 159 -18.92 5.68 1.58
C VAL A 159 -18.05 6.92 1.34
N VAL A 160 -17.93 7.75 2.36
CA VAL A 160 -17.17 9.02 2.33
C VAL A 160 -15.95 8.93 3.24
N VAL A 161 -14.78 9.27 2.69
CA VAL A 161 -13.52 9.34 3.45
C VAL A 161 -13.35 10.75 4.04
N THR A 162 -13.23 10.85 5.36
CA THR A 162 -13.30 12.12 6.08
C THR A 162 -11.96 12.84 6.26
N ASN A 163 -10.83 12.11 6.24
CA ASN A 163 -9.52 12.65 6.63
C ASN A 163 -8.39 12.40 5.61
N PHE A 164 -8.74 12.08 4.36
CA PHE A 164 -7.77 11.88 3.29
C PHE A 164 -8.19 12.65 2.03
N ASN A 165 -7.28 13.48 1.50
CA ASN A 165 -7.47 14.18 0.25
C ASN A 165 -6.45 13.65 -0.78
N PRO A 166 -6.88 13.08 -1.92
CA PRO A 166 -5.97 12.54 -2.93
C PRO A 166 -5.15 13.63 -3.65
N GLY A 167 -5.57 14.90 -3.62
CA GLY A 167 -4.86 16.03 -4.19
C GLY A 167 -4.39 15.83 -5.64
N VAL A 168 -3.20 16.35 -5.95
CA VAL A 168 -2.57 16.25 -7.29
C VAL A 168 -2.38 14.79 -7.74
N TRP A 169 -2.18 13.86 -6.79
CA TRP A 169 -2.10 12.44 -7.14
C TRP A 169 -3.43 11.93 -7.69
N GLY A 170 -4.57 12.34 -7.11
CA GLY A 170 -5.91 11.95 -7.58
C GLY A 170 -6.22 12.44 -8.99
N GLU A 171 -5.88 13.68 -9.31
CA GLU A 171 -6.04 14.25 -10.66
C GLU A 171 -5.24 13.45 -11.68
N ARG A 172 -3.96 13.22 -11.41
CA ARG A 172 -3.07 12.42 -12.28
C ARG A 172 -3.49 10.96 -12.37
N TYR A 173 -4.07 10.41 -11.31
CA TYR A 173 -4.60 9.06 -11.30
C TYR A 173 -5.74 8.93 -12.32
N LEU A 174 -6.72 9.83 -12.30
CA LEU A 174 -7.84 9.82 -13.25
C LEU A 174 -7.39 10.03 -14.71
N GLU A 175 -6.41 10.92 -14.94
CA GLU A 175 -5.79 11.07 -16.26
C GLU A 175 -5.11 9.78 -16.74
N THR A 176 -4.43 9.08 -15.83
CA THR A 176 -3.74 7.83 -16.13
C THR A 176 -4.73 6.71 -16.43
N VAL A 177 -5.82 6.60 -15.65
CA VAL A 177 -6.90 5.63 -15.90
C VAL A 177 -7.49 5.81 -17.28
N LYS A 178 -7.84 7.05 -17.67
CA LYS A 178 -8.35 7.35 -19.02
C LYS A 178 -7.35 6.94 -20.11
N ARG A 179 -6.08 7.32 -19.95
CA ARG A 179 -5.01 6.99 -20.90
C ARG A 179 -4.81 5.47 -21.04
N LEU A 180 -4.94 4.71 -19.96
CA LEU A 180 -4.84 3.26 -20.00
C LEU A 180 -6.04 2.62 -20.71
N ALA A 181 -7.25 3.13 -20.46
CA ALA A 181 -8.45 2.69 -21.15
C ALA A 181 -8.35 2.96 -22.67
N ASP A 182 -7.89 4.15 -23.07
CA ASP A 182 -7.70 4.53 -24.48
C ASP A 182 -6.70 3.62 -25.22
N LYS A 183 -5.74 3.05 -24.47
CA LYS A 183 -4.76 2.08 -24.98
C LYS A 183 -5.27 0.63 -24.98
N GLY A 184 -6.51 0.39 -24.55
CA GLY A 184 -7.12 -0.94 -24.52
C GLY A 184 -6.82 -1.77 -23.27
N TYR A 185 -6.26 -1.19 -22.20
CA TYR A 185 -6.03 -1.89 -20.93
C TYR A 185 -7.27 -1.98 -20.03
N GLY A 186 -8.36 -1.28 -20.39
CA GLY A 186 -9.62 -1.25 -19.64
C GLY A 186 -9.64 -0.25 -18.47
N TYR A 187 -10.72 -0.30 -17.70
CA TYR A 187 -10.93 0.51 -16.50
C TYR A 187 -10.72 -0.33 -15.22
N PRO A 188 -10.39 0.31 -14.08
CA PRO A 188 -10.44 -0.36 -12.78
C PRO A 188 -11.82 -1.00 -12.56
N PRO A 189 -11.88 -2.26 -12.08
CA PRO A 189 -13.16 -2.91 -11.82
C PRO A 189 -13.85 -2.30 -10.60
N GLU A 190 -15.16 -2.50 -10.50
CA GLU A 190 -15.98 -2.13 -9.35
C GLU A 190 -15.49 -2.81 -8.06
N ALA A 191 -15.71 -2.18 -6.91
CA ALA A 191 -15.37 -2.71 -5.59
C ALA A 191 -16.61 -3.26 -4.86
N PRO A 192 -16.46 -4.18 -3.89
CA PRO A 192 -15.22 -4.82 -3.43
C PRO A 192 -14.67 -5.83 -4.45
N ARG A 193 -13.34 -5.89 -4.58
CA ARG A 193 -12.67 -6.73 -5.58
C ARG A 193 -12.22 -8.06 -4.99
N ASP A 194 -12.43 -9.14 -5.73
CA ASP A 194 -12.02 -10.50 -5.36
C ASP A 194 -10.60 -10.87 -5.84
N SER A 195 -9.75 -9.87 -6.15
CA SER A 195 -8.40 -10.11 -6.67
C SER A 195 -7.50 -10.89 -5.71
N TYR A 196 -7.76 -10.80 -4.40
CA TYR A 196 -7.05 -11.54 -3.36
C TYR A 196 -7.37 -13.05 -3.33
N LYS A 197 -8.42 -13.48 -4.06
CA LYS A 197 -8.84 -14.87 -4.21
C LYS A 197 -8.22 -15.57 -5.42
N GLN A 198 -7.32 -14.90 -6.13
CA GLN A 198 -6.61 -15.48 -7.27
C GLN A 198 -5.51 -16.44 -6.78
N HIS A 199 -5.27 -17.50 -7.55
CA HIS A 199 -4.19 -18.44 -7.30
C HIS A 199 -2.83 -17.72 -7.42
N HIS A 200 -2.14 -17.56 -6.29
CA HIS A 200 -0.77 -17.07 -6.25
C HIS A 200 0.13 -18.26 -5.95
N GLY A 201 0.93 -18.68 -6.94
CA GLY A 201 1.79 -19.85 -6.82
C GLY A 201 2.60 -19.82 -5.53
N ALA A 202 2.61 -20.94 -4.82
CA ALA A 202 3.34 -21.07 -3.56
C ALA A 202 4.82 -20.72 -3.79
N ALA A 203 5.35 -19.79 -2.99
CA ALA A 203 6.78 -19.59 -2.91
C ALA A 203 7.43 -20.94 -2.52
N PRO A 204 8.51 -21.38 -3.18
CA PRO A 204 9.16 -22.63 -2.82
C PRO A 204 9.62 -22.55 -1.36
N ALA A 205 9.00 -23.34 -0.50
CA ALA A 205 9.44 -23.50 0.88
C ALA A 205 10.84 -24.13 0.84
N ILE A 206 11.85 -23.40 1.30
CA ILE A 206 13.17 -23.98 1.56
C ILE A 206 12.98 -25.03 2.65
N LYS A 207 13.04 -26.30 2.28
CA LYS A 207 13.12 -27.42 3.23
C LYS A 207 14.39 -27.22 4.06
N ARG A 208 14.22 -27.00 5.36
CA ARG A 208 15.31 -27.07 6.35
C ARG A 208 15.66 -28.51 6.62
#